data_AF-A0A0X8CDY5-F1
#
_entry.id   AF-A0A0X8CDY5-F1
#
_cell.length_a   1.000
_cell.length_b   1.000
_cell.length_c   1.000
_cell.angle_alpha   90.00
_cell.angle_beta   90.00
_cell.angle_gamma   90.00
#
_symmetry.space_group_name_H-M   'P 1'
#
loop_
_entity.id
_entity.type
_entity.pdbx_description
1 polymer ?
#
loop_
_entity_poly.entity_id
_entity_poly.type
_entity_poly.pdbx_seq_one_letter_code
_entity_poly.pdbx_strand_id
1 'polypeptide(L)'
;MSQPLLIEHNDGVDRVTLNRPDSLNALDPALIDALNDYFQSLQRNRDTRVVVLKGAGKNFCAGLDLKAAMARRAGQQEPPGVTESLDSQRRIADIVMLMRRCPQPIISLVQGAAAGGGFALALASDIRIATKSARMNCAFIKLGLGGCDIGTSYFLPRLVGVSVASELILTGRFIGAERALAVGLVSEVVDEDKLDDAAAPYVDAMMTASPVGLRLSKECLNMSVDAGSLEAAIAMEDRNQVLCSRSEEFSEGIRAFLEKRKPVYIKR
;
A
#
# COMPACT_ATOMS: atom_id res chain seq x y z
N MET A 1 -12.57 -22.18 -8.07
CA MET A 1 -11.24 -21.61 -7.77
C MET A 1 -11.38 -20.77 -6.51
N SER A 2 -10.40 -20.81 -5.60
CA SER A 2 -10.42 -19.95 -4.41
C SER A 2 -10.33 -18.47 -4.82
N GLN A 3 -10.98 -17.59 -4.08
CA GLN A 3 -10.88 -16.14 -4.33
C GLN A 3 -9.43 -15.68 -4.09
N PRO A 4 -8.83 -14.90 -5.03
CA PRO A 4 -7.43 -14.48 -4.94
C PRO A 4 -7.20 -13.41 -3.86
N LEU A 5 -8.25 -12.67 -3.50
CA LEU A 5 -8.30 -11.76 -2.36
C LEU A 5 -9.40 -12.20 -1.39
N LEU A 6 -9.11 -12.16 -0.10
CA LEU A 6 -10.11 -12.25 0.97
C LEU A 6 -10.25 -10.85 1.58
N ILE A 7 -11.49 -10.40 1.79
CA ILE A 7 -11.78 -9.08 2.35
C ILE A 7 -12.75 -9.29 3.52
N GLU A 8 -12.30 -8.92 4.71
CA GLU A 8 -13.14 -8.87 5.91
C GLU A 8 -13.40 -7.41 6.26
N HIS A 9 -14.67 -6.99 6.20
CA HIS A 9 -15.07 -5.64 6.56
C HIS A 9 -15.60 -5.61 8.00
N ASN A 10 -15.01 -4.76 8.86
CA ASN A 10 -15.51 -4.53 10.21
C ASN A 10 -15.37 -3.05 10.58
N ASP A 11 -16.49 -2.41 10.91
CA ASP A 11 -16.56 -1.03 11.41
C ASP A 11 -15.73 -0.01 10.60
N GLY A 12 -15.80 -0.11 9.27
CA GLY A 12 -15.06 0.79 8.38
C GLY A 12 -13.61 0.40 8.14
N VAL A 13 -13.19 -0.78 8.57
CA VAL A 13 -11.86 -1.33 8.30
C VAL A 13 -12.00 -2.51 7.37
N ASP A 14 -11.33 -2.44 6.22
CA ASP A 14 -11.16 -3.60 5.34
C ASP A 14 -9.84 -4.29 5.69
N ARG A 15 -9.92 -5.55 6.14
CA ARG A 15 -8.76 -6.44 6.26
C ARG A 15 -8.66 -7.26 4.98
N VAL A 16 -7.68 -6.91 4.15
CA VAL A 16 -7.45 -7.48 2.82
C VAL A 16 -6.30 -8.47 2.90
N THR A 17 -6.54 -9.71 2.48
CA THR A 17 -5.53 -10.78 2.48
C THR A 17 -5.29 -11.29 1.06
N LEU A 18 -4.04 -11.19 0.58
CA LEU A 18 -3.59 -11.88 -0.64
C LEU A 18 -3.65 -13.39 -0.38
N ASN A 19 -4.46 -14.12 -1.13
CA ASN A 19 -4.85 -15.49 -0.79
C ASN A 19 -4.32 -16.53 -1.79
N ARG A 20 -3.00 -16.55 -1.97
CA ARG A 20 -2.29 -17.57 -2.76
C ARG A 20 -1.06 -18.08 -2.00
N PRO A 21 -1.21 -18.60 -0.77
CA PRO A 21 -0.06 -18.92 0.10
C PRO A 21 0.89 -19.97 -0.50
N ASP A 22 0.35 -20.94 -1.25
CA ASP A 22 1.14 -21.99 -1.92
C ASP A 22 2.02 -21.46 -3.05
N SER A 23 1.72 -20.26 -3.56
CA SER A 23 2.51 -19.54 -4.56
C SER A 23 3.16 -18.28 -3.97
N LEU A 24 3.34 -18.23 -2.64
CA LEU A 24 3.95 -17.10 -1.92
C LEU A 24 3.22 -15.77 -2.21
N ASN A 25 1.92 -15.85 -2.43
CA ASN A 25 1.06 -14.72 -2.81
C ASN A 25 1.55 -13.98 -4.07
N ALA A 26 2.16 -14.69 -5.02
CA ALA A 26 2.60 -14.11 -6.28
C ALA A 26 1.43 -13.51 -7.09
N LEU A 27 1.71 -12.50 -7.90
CA LEU A 27 0.75 -11.77 -8.72
C LEU A 27 0.55 -12.51 -10.05
N ASP A 28 -0.48 -13.36 -10.12
CA ASP A 28 -1.01 -13.87 -11.37
C ASP A 28 -2.07 -12.92 -11.94
N PRO A 29 -2.58 -13.15 -13.17
CA PRO A 29 -3.59 -12.27 -13.75
C PRO A 29 -4.84 -12.08 -12.88
N ALA A 30 -5.31 -13.13 -12.22
CA ALA A 30 -6.52 -13.07 -11.39
C ALA A 30 -6.32 -12.22 -10.13
N LEU A 31 -5.18 -12.35 -9.45
CA LEU A 31 -4.86 -11.50 -8.31
C LEU A 31 -4.61 -10.03 -8.73
N ILE A 32 -3.98 -9.81 -9.89
CA ILE A 32 -3.79 -8.46 -10.45
C ILE A 32 -5.14 -7.78 -10.70
N ASP A 33 -6.09 -8.48 -11.34
CA ASP A 33 -7.44 -7.96 -11.56
C ASP A 33 -8.15 -7.65 -10.24
N ALA A 34 -8.15 -8.61 -9.32
CA ALA A 34 -8.83 -8.45 -8.05
C ALA A 34 -8.29 -7.25 -7.25
N LEU A 35 -6.98 -7.00 -7.29
CA LEU A 35 -6.36 -5.83 -6.65
C LEU A 35 -6.76 -4.53 -7.34
N ASN A 36 -6.74 -4.49 -8.67
CA ASN A 36 -7.18 -3.32 -9.43
C ASN A 36 -8.65 -3.00 -9.16
N ASP A 37 -9.54 -3.99 -9.25
CA ASP A 37 -10.97 -3.82 -8.99
C ASP A 37 -11.22 -3.33 -7.55
N TYR A 38 -10.53 -3.93 -6.57
CA TYR A 38 -10.64 -3.54 -5.17
C TYR A 38 -10.24 -2.08 -4.96
N PHE A 39 -9.01 -1.69 -5.31
CA PHE A 39 -8.54 -0.33 -5.06
C PHE A 39 -9.26 0.72 -5.92
N GLN A 40 -9.72 0.35 -7.12
CA GLN A 40 -10.57 1.22 -7.94
C GLN A 40 -11.93 1.48 -7.29
N SER A 41 -12.53 0.47 -6.65
CA SER A 41 -13.80 0.62 -5.93
C SER A 41 -13.70 1.61 -4.74
N LEU A 42 -12.52 1.67 -4.10
CA LEU A 42 -12.31 2.48 -2.90
C LEU A 42 -12.43 4.00 -3.13
N GLN A 43 -12.22 4.48 -4.37
CA GLN A 43 -12.28 5.91 -4.70
C GLN A 43 -13.63 6.55 -4.37
N ARG A 44 -14.72 5.77 -4.47
CA ARG A 44 -16.08 6.22 -4.17
C ARG A 44 -16.72 5.48 -2.99
N ASN A 45 -16.01 4.49 -2.44
CA ASN A 45 -16.45 3.79 -1.24
C ASN A 45 -16.34 4.74 -0.04
N ARG A 46 -17.44 4.89 0.70
CA ARG A 46 -17.46 5.68 1.91
C ARG A 46 -17.65 4.88 3.20
N ASP A 47 -17.98 3.60 3.06
CA ASP A 47 -18.07 2.65 4.16
C ASP A 47 -16.68 2.29 4.69
N THR A 48 -15.71 2.05 3.79
CA THR A 48 -14.32 1.79 4.17
C THR A 48 -13.59 3.10 4.48
N ARG A 49 -13.00 3.14 5.68
CA ARG A 49 -12.17 4.22 6.22
C ARG A 49 -10.69 3.89 6.23
N VAL A 50 -10.31 2.67 6.59
CA VAL A 50 -8.91 2.20 6.66
C VAL A 50 -8.79 0.84 5.99
N VAL A 51 -7.67 0.60 5.31
CA VAL A 51 -7.34 -0.69 4.70
C VAL A 51 -6.14 -1.28 5.44
N VAL A 52 -6.24 -2.54 5.86
CA VAL A 52 -5.13 -3.34 6.39
C VAL A 52 -4.83 -4.45 5.39
N LEU A 53 -3.68 -4.41 4.74
CA LEU A 53 -3.26 -5.35 3.70
C LEU A 53 -2.22 -6.34 4.24
N LYS A 54 -2.45 -7.65 4.03
CA LYS A 54 -1.47 -8.70 4.38
C LYS A 54 -1.43 -9.82 3.33
N GLY A 55 -0.40 -10.66 3.41
CA GLY A 55 -0.37 -11.95 2.69
C GLY A 55 -0.95 -13.08 3.54
N ALA A 56 -1.55 -14.09 2.92
CA ALA A 56 -1.86 -15.36 3.59
C ALA A 56 -0.59 -16.17 3.84
N GLY A 57 -0.52 -16.86 4.97
CA GLY A 57 0.59 -17.75 5.31
C GLY A 57 1.90 -17.02 5.61
N LYS A 58 3.03 -17.62 5.22
CA LYS A 58 4.37 -17.23 5.70
C LYS A 58 5.00 -16.03 4.98
N ASN A 59 4.42 -15.53 3.89
CA ASN A 59 5.03 -14.49 3.07
C ASN A 59 3.99 -13.44 2.71
N PHE A 60 4.42 -12.19 2.60
CA PHE A 60 3.59 -11.10 2.13
C PHE A 60 3.23 -11.29 0.64
N CYS A 61 4.22 -11.17 -0.26
CA CYS A 61 4.04 -11.32 -1.70
C CYS A 61 5.37 -11.47 -2.44
N ALA A 62 5.55 -12.54 -3.22
CA ALA A 62 6.77 -12.78 -4.00
C ALA A 62 6.88 -11.94 -5.31
N GLY A 63 5.89 -11.09 -5.61
CA GLY A 63 5.84 -10.31 -6.83
C GLY A 63 5.23 -11.08 -8.00
N LEU A 64 5.61 -10.77 -9.24
CA LEU A 64 5.01 -11.38 -10.42
C LEU A 64 5.12 -12.92 -10.40
N ASP A 65 4.03 -13.60 -10.71
CA ASP A 65 4.05 -15.05 -10.88
C ASP A 65 4.77 -15.43 -12.19
N LEU A 66 6.08 -15.64 -12.09
CA LEU A 66 6.93 -15.97 -13.25
C LEU A 66 6.53 -17.30 -13.90
N LYS A 67 5.99 -18.25 -13.14
CA LYS A 67 5.52 -19.52 -13.72
C LYS A 67 4.30 -19.28 -14.60
N ALA A 68 3.32 -18.52 -14.10
CA ALA A 68 2.15 -18.13 -14.88
C ALA A 68 2.52 -17.28 -16.11
N ALA A 69 3.48 -16.36 -15.96
CA ALA A 69 3.97 -15.53 -17.07
C ALA A 69 4.65 -16.38 -18.16
N MET A 70 5.55 -17.29 -17.78
CA MET A 70 6.26 -18.16 -18.72
C MET A 70 5.33 -19.18 -19.39
N ALA A 71 4.38 -19.75 -18.66
CA ALA A 71 3.39 -20.67 -19.23
C ALA A 71 2.51 -19.98 -20.29
N ARG A 72 2.07 -18.75 -20.04
CA ARG A 72 1.33 -17.95 -21.02
C ARG A 72 2.14 -17.71 -22.29
N ARG A 73 3.42 -17.34 -22.13
CA ARG A 73 4.33 -17.10 -23.25
C ARG A 73 4.60 -18.36 -24.07
N ALA A 74 4.75 -19.51 -23.42
CA ALA A 74 4.95 -20.79 -24.10
C ALA A 74 3.73 -21.26 -24.89
N GLY A 75 2.52 -20.83 -24.51
CA GLY A 75 1.27 -21.13 -25.22
C GLY A 75 1.00 -20.25 -26.46
N GLN A 76 1.87 -19.29 -26.76
CA GLN A 76 1.71 -18.37 -27.89
C GLN A 76 2.71 -18.72 -29.01
N GLN A 77 2.25 -18.71 -30.27
CA GLN A 77 3.12 -18.97 -31.44
C GLN A 77 4.11 -17.82 -31.69
N GLU A 78 3.68 -16.59 -31.41
CA GLU A 78 4.49 -15.38 -31.51
C GLU A 78 4.47 -14.62 -30.18
N PRO A 79 5.54 -13.87 -29.84
CA PRO A 79 5.52 -12.98 -28.68
C PRO A 79 4.38 -11.95 -28.79
N PRO A 80 3.81 -11.51 -27.65
CA PRO A 80 2.81 -10.45 -27.66
C PRO A 80 3.38 -9.18 -28.28
N GLY A 81 2.52 -8.45 -29.00
CA GLY A 81 2.90 -7.17 -29.60
C GLY A 81 3.32 -6.14 -28.56
N VAL A 82 3.95 -5.05 -29.01
CA VAL A 82 4.40 -3.95 -28.13
C VAL A 82 3.24 -3.38 -27.31
N THR A 83 2.08 -3.15 -27.94
CA THR A 83 0.89 -2.59 -27.28
C THR A 83 0.36 -3.52 -26.18
N GLU A 84 0.18 -4.81 -26.48
CA GLU A 84 -0.30 -5.81 -25.50
C GLU A 84 0.67 -5.97 -24.32
N SER A 85 1.97 -5.93 -24.61
CA SER A 85 3.02 -5.98 -23.59
C SER A 85 2.97 -4.74 -22.68
N LEU A 86 2.76 -3.56 -23.27
CA LEU A 86 2.65 -2.31 -22.52
C LEU A 86 1.38 -2.27 -21.65
N ASP A 87 0.25 -2.74 -22.18
CA ASP A 87 -1.01 -2.81 -21.43
C ASP A 87 -0.91 -3.80 -20.28
N SER A 88 -0.26 -4.95 -20.50
CA SER A 88 0.02 -5.92 -19.44
C SER A 88 0.88 -5.32 -18.32
N GLN A 89 1.91 -4.53 -18.68
CA GLN A 89 2.75 -3.84 -17.70
C GLN A 89 1.98 -2.76 -16.94
N ARG A 90 1.19 -1.94 -17.65
CA ARG A 90 0.36 -0.88 -17.05
C ARG A 90 -0.65 -1.45 -16.07
N ARG A 91 -1.29 -2.56 -16.42
CA ARG A 91 -2.24 -3.25 -15.54
C ARG A 91 -1.63 -3.69 -14.20
N ILE A 92 -0.33 -4.01 -14.16
CA ILE A 92 0.37 -4.29 -12.90
C ILE A 92 0.67 -2.97 -12.15
N ALA A 93 1.15 -1.96 -12.86
CA ALA A 93 1.47 -0.65 -12.30
C ALA A 93 0.24 0.11 -11.77
N ASP A 94 -0.94 -0.13 -12.34
CA ASP A 94 -2.21 0.46 -11.93
C ASP A 94 -2.51 0.19 -10.46
N ILE A 95 -2.14 -0.99 -9.94
CA ILE A 95 -2.39 -1.35 -8.54
C ILE A 95 -1.79 -0.30 -7.60
N VAL A 96 -0.50 0.02 -7.73
CA VAL A 96 0.16 0.98 -6.84
C VAL A 96 -0.32 2.41 -7.08
N MET A 97 -0.73 2.75 -8.31
CA MET A 97 -1.33 4.05 -8.60
C MET A 97 -2.71 4.19 -7.94
N LEU A 98 -3.52 3.13 -7.96
CA LEU A 98 -4.83 3.09 -7.31
C LEU A 98 -4.69 3.11 -5.78
N MET A 99 -3.72 2.38 -5.21
CA MET A 99 -3.38 2.47 -3.78
C MET A 99 -3.01 3.90 -3.36
N ARG A 100 -2.21 4.60 -4.18
CA ARG A 100 -1.81 5.99 -3.90
C ARG A 100 -2.97 6.98 -4.01
N ARG A 101 -3.91 6.72 -4.92
CA ARG A 101 -5.09 7.57 -5.19
C ARG A 101 -6.26 7.29 -4.26
N CYS A 102 -6.36 6.12 -3.64
CA CYS A 102 -7.51 5.82 -2.79
C CYS A 102 -7.54 6.73 -1.55
N PRO A 103 -8.71 7.27 -1.16
CA PRO A 103 -8.82 8.18 -0.01
C PRO A 103 -8.50 7.52 1.35
N GLN A 104 -8.63 6.20 1.44
CA GLN A 104 -8.41 5.43 2.67
C GLN A 104 -6.92 5.22 2.93
N PRO A 105 -6.42 5.47 4.16
CA PRO A 105 -5.07 5.04 4.54
C PRO A 105 -4.91 3.53 4.45
N ILE A 106 -3.73 3.09 4.03
CA ILE A 106 -3.36 1.68 3.85
C ILE A 106 -2.23 1.34 4.82
N ILE A 107 -2.45 0.32 5.64
CA ILE A 107 -1.45 -0.27 6.53
C ILE A 107 -1.08 -1.65 5.96
N SER A 108 0.18 -1.84 5.56
CA SER A 108 0.68 -3.16 5.18
C SER A 108 1.29 -3.89 6.36
N LEU A 109 0.86 -5.13 6.58
CA LEU A 109 1.44 -6.09 7.51
C LEU A 109 2.36 -7.04 6.73
N VAL A 110 3.67 -6.91 6.93
CA VAL A 110 4.68 -7.55 6.08
C VAL A 110 5.40 -8.67 6.85
N GLN A 111 5.04 -9.92 6.55
CA GLN A 111 5.76 -11.11 6.98
C GLN A 111 6.55 -11.78 5.87
N GLY A 112 7.65 -12.45 6.22
CA GLY A 112 8.48 -13.17 5.25
C GLY A 112 8.88 -12.33 4.03
N ALA A 113 8.75 -12.89 2.83
CA ALA A 113 9.17 -12.21 1.61
C ALA A 113 8.14 -11.19 1.08
N ALA A 114 8.62 -9.96 0.82
CA ALA A 114 7.98 -9.01 -0.10
C ALA A 114 8.97 -8.66 -1.23
N ALA A 115 8.82 -9.26 -2.40
CA ALA A 115 9.81 -9.17 -3.48
C ALA A 115 9.21 -8.57 -4.75
N GLY A 116 9.96 -7.71 -5.44
CA GLY A 116 9.54 -7.10 -6.70
C GLY A 116 8.15 -6.46 -6.61
N GLY A 117 7.18 -7.04 -7.33
CA GLY A 117 5.74 -6.77 -7.20
C GLY A 117 5.26 -6.55 -5.78
N GLY A 118 5.54 -7.50 -4.89
CA GLY A 118 5.12 -7.45 -3.50
C GLY A 118 5.82 -6.35 -2.71
N PHE A 119 7.08 -6.05 -3.03
CA PHE A 119 7.77 -4.94 -2.39
C PHE A 119 7.14 -3.60 -2.79
N ALA A 120 6.78 -3.44 -4.06
CA ALA A 120 6.10 -2.23 -4.54
C ALA A 120 4.74 -2.01 -3.85
N LEU A 121 3.95 -3.06 -3.61
CA LEU A 121 2.70 -2.96 -2.85
C LEU A 121 2.96 -2.46 -1.41
N ALA A 122 3.98 -3.01 -0.74
CA ALA A 122 4.35 -2.55 0.60
C ALA A 122 4.78 -1.06 0.58
N LEU A 123 5.61 -0.66 -0.39
CA LEU A 123 6.07 0.73 -0.55
C LEU A 123 4.93 1.71 -0.84
N ALA A 124 3.91 1.28 -1.59
CA ALA A 124 2.74 2.10 -1.93
C ALA A 124 1.77 2.28 -0.75
N SER A 125 1.93 1.52 0.34
CA SER A 125 1.13 1.69 1.56
C SER A 125 1.55 2.93 2.34
N ASP A 126 0.66 3.46 3.17
CA ASP A 126 0.95 4.66 3.97
C ASP A 126 1.77 4.29 5.22
N ILE A 127 1.44 3.16 5.86
CA ILE A 127 2.17 2.58 7.00
C ILE A 127 2.60 1.16 6.66
N ARG A 128 3.79 0.76 7.12
CA ARG A 128 4.31 -0.61 7.01
C ARG A 128 4.72 -1.10 8.38
N ILE A 129 4.18 -2.23 8.80
CA ILE A 129 4.57 -2.96 10.01
C ILE A 129 5.15 -4.29 9.56
N ALA A 130 6.32 -4.66 10.05
CA ALA A 130 7.01 -5.88 9.65
C ALA A 130 7.10 -6.89 10.80
N THR A 131 7.20 -8.17 10.44
CA THR A 131 7.68 -9.20 11.39
C THR A 131 9.21 -9.27 11.37
N LYS A 132 9.81 -9.94 12.36
CA LYS A 132 11.25 -10.23 12.38
C LYS A 132 11.72 -11.02 11.15
N SER A 133 10.90 -11.92 10.61
CA SER A 133 11.18 -12.68 9.39
C SER A 133 11.08 -11.87 8.08
N ALA A 134 10.63 -10.61 8.14
CA ALA A 134 10.44 -9.81 6.95
C ALA A 134 11.75 -9.55 6.19
N ARG A 135 11.71 -9.77 4.87
CA ARG A 135 12.79 -9.46 3.93
C ARG A 135 12.23 -8.91 2.63
N MET A 136 12.78 -7.79 2.17
CA MET A 136 12.22 -7.03 1.05
C MET A 136 13.29 -6.70 0.00
N ASN A 137 12.96 -6.70 -1.29
CA ASN A 137 13.92 -6.33 -2.34
C ASN A 137 13.30 -5.92 -3.69
N CYS A 138 14.06 -5.16 -4.47
CA CYS A 138 13.84 -4.90 -5.89
C CYS A 138 14.31 -6.12 -6.72
N ALA A 139 13.54 -7.21 -6.71
CA ALA A 139 13.96 -8.49 -7.30
C ALA A 139 14.16 -8.45 -8.83
N PHE A 140 13.52 -7.51 -9.54
CA PHE A 140 13.50 -7.41 -11.00
C PHE A 140 14.89 -7.39 -11.63
N ILE A 141 15.84 -6.65 -11.02
CA ILE A 141 17.19 -6.49 -11.56
C ILE A 141 17.98 -7.79 -11.63
N LYS A 142 17.62 -8.76 -10.77
CA LYS A 142 18.21 -10.10 -10.77
C LYS A 142 17.64 -11.02 -11.84
N LEU A 143 16.57 -10.59 -12.53
CA LEU A 143 15.89 -11.34 -13.59
C LEU A 143 16.21 -10.80 -15.00
N GLY A 144 17.19 -9.89 -15.11
CA GLY A 144 17.54 -9.24 -16.38
C GLY A 144 16.62 -8.08 -16.75
N LEU A 145 15.80 -7.58 -15.81
CA LEU A 145 14.97 -6.37 -15.97
C LEU A 145 15.65 -5.16 -15.31
N GLY A 146 15.07 -3.97 -15.46
CA GLY A 146 15.49 -2.79 -14.69
C GLY A 146 15.11 -2.92 -13.21
N GLY A 147 15.91 -2.34 -12.31
CA GLY A 147 15.58 -2.32 -10.87
C GLY A 147 14.45 -1.35 -10.49
N CYS A 148 14.15 -0.41 -11.38
CA CYS A 148 13.07 0.57 -11.27
C CYS A 148 11.83 0.04 -11.96
N ASP A 149 10.85 -0.44 -11.20
CA ASP A 149 9.59 -0.93 -11.75
C ASP A 149 8.44 -0.64 -10.79
N ILE A 150 7.21 -0.52 -11.32
CA ILE A 150 5.94 -0.43 -10.56
C ILE A 150 6.02 0.50 -9.33
N GLY A 151 6.66 1.65 -9.48
CA GLY A 151 6.75 2.69 -8.46
C GLY A 151 7.90 2.56 -7.45
N THR A 152 8.72 1.50 -7.48
CA THR A 152 9.85 1.35 -6.54
C THR A 152 10.83 2.52 -6.60
N SER A 153 11.15 3.00 -7.80
CA SER A 153 12.03 4.16 -8.02
C SER A 153 11.45 5.49 -7.57
N TYR A 154 10.13 5.56 -7.39
CA TYR A 154 9.46 6.74 -6.87
C TYR A 154 9.38 6.69 -5.34
N PHE A 155 8.84 5.60 -4.78
CA PHE A 155 8.61 5.48 -3.34
C PHE A 155 9.89 5.30 -2.54
N LEU A 156 10.78 4.38 -2.95
CA LEU A 156 11.91 3.98 -2.13
C LEU A 156 12.84 5.14 -1.75
N PRO A 157 13.32 5.99 -2.69
CA PRO A 157 14.18 7.12 -2.31
C PRO A 157 13.48 8.16 -1.42
N ARG A 158 12.15 8.29 -1.51
CA ARG A 158 11.36 9.17 -0.63
C ARG A 158 11.22 8.63 0.79
N LEU A 159 11.28 7.30 0.94
CA LEU A 159 11.13 6.63 2.22
C LEU A 159 12.45 6.47 2.97
N VAL A 160 13.54 6.14 2.28
CA VAL A 160 14.83 5.77 2.91
C VAL A 160 16.02 6.63 2.46
N GLY A 161 15.76 7.66 1.66
CA GLY A 161 16.80 8.47 1.01
C GLY A 161 17.46 7.77 -0.18
N VAL A 162 18.13 8.56 -1.01
CA VAL A 162 18.70 8.10 -2.28
C VAL A 162 19.80 7.05 -2.08
N SER A 163 20.64 7.19 -1.06
CA SER A 163 21.77 6.27 -0.83
C SER A 163 21.31 4.83 -0.59
N VAL A 164 20.37 4.62 0.35
CA VAL A 164 19.82 3.29 0.64
C VAL A 164 18.99 2.80 -0.55
N ALA A 165 18.22 3.67 -1.20
CA ALA A 165 17.48 3.29 -2.40
C ALA A 165 18.38 2.80 -3.53
N SER A 166 19.51 3.47 -3.79
CA SER A 166 20.51 3.04 -4.78
C SER A 166 21.09 1.68 -4.45
N GLU A 167 21.45 1.43 -3.18
CA GLU A 167 21.93 0.12 -2.73
C GLU A 167 20.91 -0.97 -3.07
N LEU A 168 19.65 -0.79 -2.70
CA LEU A 168 18.61 -1.82 -2.87
C LEU A 168 18.19 -2.01 -4.33
N ILE A 169 18.03 -0.92 -5.09
CA ILE A 169 17.60 -0.97 -6.50
C ILE A 169 18.70 -1.55 -7.38
N LEU A 170 19.95 -1.11 -7.23
CA LEU A 170 21.04 -1.49 -8.15
C LEU A 170 21.61 -2.88 -7.86
N THR A 171 21.46 -3.40 -6.64
CA THR A 171 21.95 -4.74 -6.28
C THR A 171 20.84 -5.79 -6.22
N GLY A 172 19.58 -5.36 -6.06
CA GLY A 172 18.45 -6.26 -5.80
C GLY A 172 18.62 -7.09 -4.52
N ARG A 173 19.50 -6.68 -3.59
CA ARG A 173 19.72 -7.37 -2.31
C ARG A 173 18.51 -7.24 -1.41
N PHE A 174 18.37 -8.18 -0.48
CA PHE A 174 17.35 -8.07 0.56
C PHE A 174 17.75 -7.05 1.62
N ILE A 175 16.77 -6.25 2.05
CA ILE A 175 16.77 -5.55 3.32
C ILE A 175 15.92 -6.35 4.32
N GLY A 176 16.50 -6.70 5.47
CA GLY A 176 15.79 -7.39 6.55
C GLY A 176 15.09 -6.40 7.50
N ALA A 177 14.19 -6.91 8.34
CA ALA A 177 13.34 -6.12 9.23
C ALA A 177 14.09 -5.09 10.10
N GLU A 178 15.19 -5.49 10.75
CA GLU A 178 15.95 -4.60 11.64
C GLU A 178 16.57 -3.41 10.89
N ARG A 179 17.20 -3.68 9.74
CA ARG A 179 17.74 -2.62 8.89
C ARG A 179 16.62 -1.76 8.30
N ALA A 180 15.50 -2.37 7.92
CA ALA A 180 14.33 -1.65 7.41
C ALA A 180 13.80 -0.65 8.45
N LEU A 181 13.73 -1.04 9.73
CA LEU A 181 13.34 -0.14 10.81
C LEU A 181 14.35 0.99 10.98
N ALA A 182 15.65 0.64 11.02
CA ALA A 182 16.73 1.61 11.23
C ALA A 182 16.83 2.70 10.14
N VAL A 183 16.34 2.44 8.93
CA VAL A 183 16.32 3.41 7.83
C VAL A 183 14.94 4.05 7.59
N GLY A 184 13.96 3.78 8.44
CA GLY A 184 12.60 4.33 8.31
C GLY A 184 11.74 3.69 7.22
N LEU A 185 12.14 2.54 6.67
CA LEU A 185 11.35 1.82 5.67
C LEU A 185 10.07 1.22 6.28
N VAL A 186 10.13 0.77 7.53
CA VAL A 186 8.99 0.26 8.30
C VAL A 186 8.83 1.07 9.58
N SER A 187 7.59 1.24 10.03
CA SER A 187 7.26 1.98 11.25
C SER A 187 7.51 1.17 12.51
N GLU A 188 7.35 -0.15 12.43
CA GLU A 188 7.47 -1.06 13.56
C GLU A 188 7.91 -2.47 13.11
N VAL A 189 8.61 -3.17 14.00
CA VAL A 189 8.94 -4.60 13.86
C VAL A 189 8.40 -5.36 15.05
N VAL A 190 7.54 -6.35 14.80
CA VAL A 190 6.88 -7.17 15.82
C VAL A 190 7.22 -8.66 15.66
N ASP A 191 6.85 -9.46 16.67
CA ASP A 191 6.88 -10.92 16.56
C ASP A 191 5.78 -11.43 15.62
N GLU A 192 6.00 -12.59 14.98
CA GLU A 192 5.07 -13.17 14.00
C GLU A 192 3.65 -13.37 14.55
N ASP A 193 3.51 -13.76 15.82
CA ASP A 193 2.22 -13.99 16.48
C ASP A 193 1.49 -12.69 16.87
N LYS A 194 2.15 -11.54 16.74
CA LYS A 194 1.58 -10.21 17.03
C LYS A 194 1.20 -9.42 15.79
N LEU A 195 1.53 -9.91 14.60
CA LEU A 195 1.37 -9.15 13.36
C LEU A 195 -0.08 -8.70 13.11
N ASP A 196 -1.05 -9.59 13.33
CA ASP A 196 -2.47 -9.32 13.03
C ASP A 196 -3.08 -8.24 13.93
N ASP A 197 -2.53 -8.08 15.14
CA ASP A 197 -2.94 -7.11 16.15
C ASP A 197 -2.16 -5.79 16.05
N ALA A 198 -0.98 -5.80 15.42
CA ALA A 198 -0.08 -4.64 15.40
C ALA A 198 -0.67 -3.41 14.68
N ALA A 199 -1.64 -3.59 13.76
CA ALA A 199 -2.34 -2.47 13.13
C ALA A 199 -3.34 -1.77 14.06
N ALA A 200 -3.80 -2.42 15.14
CA ALA A 200 -4.92 -1.94 15.96
C ALA A 200 -4.70 -0.52 16.53
N PRO A 201 -3.54 -0.17 17.11
CA PRO A 201 -3.31 1.19 17.64
C PRO A 201 -3.42 2.27 16.55
N TYR A 202 -2.92 1.98 15.35
CA TYR A 202 -2.98 2.91 14.20
C TYR A 202 -4.41 3.05 13.68
N VAL A 203 -5.12 1.93 13.53
CA VAL A 203 -6.53 1.91 13.14
C VAL A 203 -7.37 2.69 14.15
N ASP A 204 -7.22 2.43 15.45
CA ASP A 204 -7.94 3.13 16.52
C ASP A 204 -7.72 4.64 16.44
N ALA A 205 -6.47 5.08 16.27
CA ALA A 205 -6.16 6.50 16.11
C ALA A 205 -6.84 7.09 14.85
N MET A 206 -6.74 6.43 13.70
CA MET A 206 -7.36 6.88 12.45
C MET A 206 -8.90 6.92 12.52
N MET A 207 -9.50 5.99 13.25
CA MET A 207 -10.95 5.94 13.45
C MET A 207 -11.46 7.08 14.35
N THR A 208 -10.60 7.67 15.18
CA THR A 208 -10.92 8.91 15.92
C THR A 208 -10.75 10.19 15.10
N ALA A 209 -10.19 10.13 13.89
CA ALA A 209 -10.17 11.26 12.97
C ALA A 209 -11.48 11.32 12.17
N SER A 210 -11.89 12.51 11.73
CA SER A 210 -13.09 12.62 10.89
C SER A 210 -12.87 11.96 9.52
N PRO A 211 -13.89 11.27 8.95
CA PRO A 211 -13.82 10.68 7.62
C PRO A 211 -13.25 11.61 6.54
N VAL A 212 -13.73 12.85 6.44
CA VAL A 212 -13.23 13.80 5.43
C VAL A 212 -11.83 14.27 5.78
N GLY A 213 -11.56 14.58 7.05
CA GLY A 213 -10.25 15.04 7.50
C GLY A 213 -9.14 14.03 7.25
N LEU A 214 -9.39 12.75 7.52
CA LEU A 214 -8.42 11.68 7.28
C LEU A 214 -8.09 11.54 5.78
N ARG A 215 -9.12 11.59 4.92
CA ARG A 215 -8.98 11.47 3.46
C ARG A 215 -8.19 12.64 2.87
N LEU A 216 -8.55 13.87 3.24
CA LEU A 216 -7.88 15.08 2.77
C LEU A 216 -6.45 15.18 3.32
N SER A 217 -6.19 14.66 4.51
CA SER A 217 -4.82 14.58 5.07
C SER A 217 -3.94 13.65 4.25
N LYS A 218 -4.44 12.46 3.87
CA LYS A 218 -3.72 11.55 2.96
C LYS A 218 -3.49 12.20 1.59
N GLU A 219 -4.52 12.83 1.02
CA GLU A 219 -4.41 13.56 -0.26
C GLU A 219 -3.31 14.62 -0.22
N CYS A 220 -3.33 15.47 0.82
CA CYS A 220 -2.35 16.54 1.01
C CYS A 220 -0.94 15.97 1.18
N LEU A 221 -0.76 15.01 2.10
CA LEU A 221 0.55 14.38 2.33
C LEU A 221 1.13 13.79 1.04
N ASN A 222 0.28 13.12 0.26
CA ASN A 222 0.72 12.46 -0.96
C ASN A 222 1.21 13.44 -2.03
N MET A 223 0.57 14.61 -2.13
CA MET A 223 0.97 15.69 -3.02
C MET A 223 2.19 16.44 -2.49
N SER A 224 2.21 16.78 -1.19
CA SER A 224 3.25 17.63 -0.58
C SER A 224 4.66 17.03 -0.64
N VAL A 225 4.79 15.70 -0.69
CA VAL A 225 6.10 15.04 -0.87
C VAL A 225 6.78 15.42 -2.20
N ASP A 226 6.00 15.80 -3.21
CA ASP A 226 6.48 16.25 -4.52
C ASP A 226 6.21 17.75 -4.77
N ALA A 227 5.77 18.49 -3.77
CA ALA A 227 5.46 19.90 -3.94
C ALA A 227 6.72 20.66 -4.36
N GLY A 228 6.60 21.44 -5.45
CA GLY A 228 7.71 22.24 -5.97
C GLY A 228 8.08 23.43 -5.07
N SER A 229 7.23 23.78 -4.11
CA SER A 229 7.48 24.84 -3.13
C SER A 229 6.60 24.69 -1.88
N LEU A 230 6.95 25.43 -0.82
CA LEU A 230 6.13 25.49 0.39
C LEU A 230 4.75 26.09 0.11
N GLU A 231 4.67 27.08 -0.77
CA GLU A 231 3.42 27.73 -1.16
C GLU A 231 2.44 26.76 -1.85
N ALA A 232 2.95 25.83 -2.66
CA ALA A 232 2.13 24.80 -3.30
C ALA A 232 1.53 23.82 -2.26
N ALA A 233 2.31 23.46 -1.23
CA ALA A 233 1.83 22.64 -0.13
C ALA A 233 0.78 23.40 0.71
N ILE A 234 1.07 24.62 1.14
CA ILE A 234 0.15 25.44 1.95
C ILE A 234 -1.16 25.72 1.21
N ALA A 235 -1.14 25.98 -0.10
CA ALA A 235 -2.37 26.20 -0.87
C ALA A 235 -3.34 25.00 -0.82
N MET A 236 -2.79 23.78 -0.79
CA MET A 236 -3.58 22.55 -0.62
C MET A 236 -4.08 22.40 0.81
N GLU A 237 -3.25 22.72 1.80
CA GLU A 237 -3.59 22.70 3.22
C GLU A 237 -4.75 23.67 3.52
N ASP A 238 -4.66 24.93 3.07
CA ASP A 238 -5.68 25.96 3.26
C ASP A 238 -7.03 25.52 2.69
N ARG A 239 -7.04 25.00 1.44
CA ARG A 239 -8.25 24.41 0.83
C ARG A 239 -8.82 23.32 1.73
N ASN A 240 -7.99 22.38 2.19
CA ASN A 240 -8.44 21.24 2.97
C ASN A 240 -8.97 21.67 4.36
N GLN A 241 -8.33 22.63 5.02
CA GLN A 241 -8.79 23.18 6.30
C GLN A 241 -10.15 23.86 6.16
N VAL A 242 -10.38 24.63 5.11
CA VAL A 242 -11.69 25.25 4.85
C VAL A 242 -12.77 24.19 4.59
N LEU A 243 -12.47 23.16 3.79
CA LEU A 243 -13.43 22.06 3.55
C LEU A 243 -13.77 21.31 4.84
N CYS A 244 -12.78 20.99 5.66
CA CYS A 244 -12.98 20.31 6.94
C CYS A 244 -13.76 21.17 7.94
N SER A 245 -13.39 22.44 8.13
CA SER A 245 -14.03 23.34 9.09
C SER A 245 -15.49 23.67 8.76
N ARG A 246 -15.88 23.54 7.49
CA ARG A 246 -17.27 23.70 7.01
C ARG A 246 -18.09 22.40 7.03
N SER A 247 -17.49 21.29 7.41
CA SER A 247 -18.19 20.00 7.58
C SER A 247 -18.93 19.93 8.91
N GLU A 248 -19.99 19.12 8.98
CA GLU A 248 -20.68 18.79 10.24
C GLU A 248 -19.74 18.08 11.24
N GLU A 249 -18.73 17.36 10.74
CA GLU A 249 -17.76 16.63 11.55
C GLU A 249 -16.91 17.56 12.43
N PHE A 250 -16.68 18.80 12.00
CA PHE A 250 -15.88 19.76 12.75
C PHE A 250 -16.53 20.10 14.10
N SER A 251 -17.84 20.34 14.11
CA SER A 251 -18.57 20.65 15.35
C SER A 251 -18.53 19.49 16.34
N GLU A 252 -18.65 18.25 15.85
CA GLU A 252 -18.50 17.06 16.69
C GLU A 252 -17.07 16.89 17.22
N GLY A 253 -16.05 17.12 16.39
CA GLY A 253 -14.66 17.07 16.82
C GLY A 253 -14.35 18.04 17.96
N ILE A 254 -14.81 19.29 17.83
CA ILE A 254 -14.67 20.31 18.89
C ILE A 254 -15.40 19.88 20.17
N ARG A 255 -16.65 19.43 20.04
CA ARG A 255 -17.46 18.99 21.20
C ARG A 255 -16.79 17.82 21.93
N ALA A 256 -16.39 16.78 21.20
CA ALA A 256 -15.75 15.60 21.77
C ALA A 256 -14.43 15.93 22.47
N PHE A 257 -13.64 16.85 21.90
CA PHE A 257 -12.39 17.32 22.50
C PHE A 257 -12.64 18.06 23.83
N LEU A 258 -13.59 19.01 23.84
CA LEU A 258 -13.95 19.77 25.06
C LEU A 258 -14.54 18.86 26.15
N GLU A 259 -15.32 17.86 25.75
CA GLU A 259 -15.95 16.87 26.64
C GLU A 259 -15.02 15.70 27.03
N LYS A 260 -13.79 15.64 26.49
CA LYS A 260 -12.80 14.57 26.70
C LYS A 260 -13.35 13.16 26.41
N ARG A 261 -14.12 13.01 25.35
CA ARG A 261 -14.66 11.73 24.87
C ARG A 261 -14.20 11.44 23.45
N LYS A 262 -14.36 10.19 22.99
CA LYS A 262 -14.15 9.84 21.59
C LYS A 262 -15.22 10.53 20.72
N PRO A 263 -14.86 11.09 19.56
CA PRO A 263 -15.84 11.64 18.63
C PRO A 263 -16.64 10.53 17.94
N VAL A 264 -17.89 10.83 17.60
CA VAL A 264 -18.78 9.95 16.84
C VAL A 264 -19.12 10.62 15.52
N TYR A 265 -18.44 10.23 14.45
CA TYR A 265 -18.66 10.77 13.12
C TYR A 265 -19.73 9.99 12.34
N ILE A 266 -20.46 10.71 11.49
CA ILE A 266 -21.53 10.13 10.66
C ILE A 266 -20.90 9.33 9.51
N LYS A 267 -21.40 8.11 9.27
CA LYS A 267 -21.11 7.35 8.05
C LYS A 267 -21.86 8.02 6.90
N ARG A 268 -21.16 8.58 5.91
CA ARG A 268 -21.75 9.25 4.72
C ARG A 268 -21.37 8.49 3.48
#